data_AF-A0A5B7I7U4-F1
#
_entry.id   AF-A0A5B7I7U4-F1
#
_cell.length_a   1.000
_cell.length_b   1.000
_cell.length_c   1.000
_cell.angle_alpha   90.00
_cell.angle_beta   90.00
_cell.angle_gamma   90.00
#
_symmetry.space_group_name_H-M   'P 1'
#
loop_
_entity.id
_entity.type
_entity.pdbx_description
1 polymer ?
#
loop_
_entity_poly.entity_id
_entity_poly.type
_entity_poly.pdbx_seq_one_letter_code
_entity_poly.pdbx_strand_id
1 'polypeptide(L)'
;MGSSDHHTVLTQLEVGVARDEATTRTIWLWNKTDWASLRRDLHYTPWATLLQGGAESEALALTSHLLALQRRHVPHREYTTRPTDQPWFGYRCRVAARGKVRYLTPLQEEPDSARQEPAQGGMQEDGGNQQVGLKKVGGKPAPETVWPRQPERPLDSLEHRRDVAAVVVFHKAQVQNVPHLAGLRHPLRVSTRSTRTVFSGGDAVEVPRSHGCQHQRNFTGRVSRIWNLFTAVVPHVQEMNTDSIKLMAHKWRQTLPTPLTLIVT
;
A
#
# COMPACT_ATOMS: atom_id res chain seq x y z
N MET A 1 3.13 41.62 -29.20
CA MET A 1 2.62 40.23 -29.17
C MET A 1 1.65 40.08 -30.33
N GLY A 2 1.86 39.36 -31.42
CA GLY A 2 2.98 38.64 -32.03
C GLY A 2 2.37 38.08 -33.32
N SER A 3 2.83 38.54 -34.49
CA SER A 3 2.25 38.27 -35.82
C SER A 3 2.57 36.86 -36.32
N SER A 4 2.10 35.85 -35.59
CA SER A 4 2.24 34.45 -35.97
C SER A 4 1.17 34.09 -37.00
N ASP A 5 1.59 33.60 -38.17
CA ASP A 5 0.76 33.04 -39.24
C ASP A 5 0.22 31.64 -38.91
N HIS A 6 0.62 31.07 -37.77
CA HIS A 6 0.10 29.81 -37.27
C HIS A 6 -1.29 29.97 -36.62
N HIS A 7 -2.23 29.12 -37.04
CA HIS A 7 -3.52 28.93 -36.37
C HIS A 7 -3.44 27.82 -35.32
N THR A 8 -3.73 28.17 -34.08
CA THR A 8 -3.88 27.18 -33.00
C THR A 8 -5.23 26.52 -33.13
N VAL A 9 -5.26 25.21 -33.42
CA VAL A 9 -6.47 24.41 -33.39
C VAL A 9 -6.58 23.75 -32.03
N LEU A 10 -7.62 24.12 -31.27
CA LEU A 10 -7.96 23.47 -30.02
C LEU A 10 -9.08 22.46 -30.28
N THR A 11 -8.80 21.18 -30.07
CA THR A 11 -9.81 20.13 -30.13
C THR A 11 -10.06 19.61 -28.73
N GLN A 12 -11.31 19.68 -28.29
CA GLN A 12 -11.76 19.07 -27.04
C GLN A 12 -12.32 17.68 -27.35
N LEU A 13 -11.69 16.64 -26.80
CA LEU A 13 -12.13 15.26 -26.92
C LEU A 13 -12.72 14.80 -25.59
N GLU A 14 -13.98 14.42 -25.59
CA GLU A 14 -14.62 13.74 -24.46
C GLU A 14 -14.26 12.26 -24.50
N VAL A 15 -13.06 11.94 -23.99
CA VAL A 15 -12.69 10.54 -23.78
C VAL A 15 -13.37 10.09 -22.49
N GLY A 16 -14.40 9.27 -22.61
CA GLY A 16 -14.98 8.58 -21.46
C GLY A 16 -13.87 7.84 -20.71
N VAL A 17 -13.82 7.97 -19.39
CA VAL A 17 -12.86 7.23 -18.58
C VAL A 17 -13.13 5.74 -18.80
N ALA A 18 -12.22 5.05 -19.48
CA ALA A 18 -12.28 3.61 -19.61
C ALA A 18 -12.36 3.01 -18.21
N ARG A 19 -13.52 2.45 -17.89
CA ARG A 19 -13.71 1.71 -16.64
C ARG A 19 -13.34 0.28 -16.97
N ASP A 20 -12.20 -0.13 -16.44
CA ASP A 20 -11.86 -1.54 -16.40
C ASP A 20 -12.99 -2.30 -15.68
N GLU A 21 -13.37 -3.47 -16.18
CA GLU A 21 -14.37 -4.29 -15.52
C GLU A 21 -13.78 -5.05 -14.35
N ALA A 22 -14.62 -5.38 -13.38
CA ALA A 22 -14.20 -6.19 -12.26
C ALA A 22 -13.86 -7.61 -12.76
N THR A 23 -12.60 -8.01 -12.66
CA THR A 23 -12.15 -9.33 -13.13
C THR A 23 -12.17 -10.35 -12.00
N THR A 24 -12.69 -11.55 -12.24
CA THR A 24 -12.57 -12.67 -11.32
C THR A 24 -11.23 -13.38 -11.52
N ARG A 25 -10.48 -13.55 -10.43
CA ARG A 25 -9.21 -14.28 -10.39
C ARG A 25 -9.35 -15.52 -9.52
N THR A 26 -8.89 -16.65 -10.02
CA THR A 26 -8.78 -17.90 -9.25
C THR A 26 -7.43 -17.97 -8.55
N ILE A 27 -7.43 -18.08 -7.22
CA ILE A 27 -6.22 -18.30 -6.42
C ILE A 27 -6.20 -19.76 -5.96
N TRP A 28 -5.16 -20.46 -6.38
CA TRP A 28 -4.91 -21.86 -6.05
C TRP A 28 -4.15 -21.98 -4.72
N LEU A 29 -4.65 -22.83 -3.83
CA LEU A 29 -4.07 -23.06 -2.49
C LEU A 29 -3.16 -24.29 -2.53
N TRP A 30 -2.03 -24.19 -3.23
CA TRP A 30 -1.09 -25.29 -3.45
C TRP A 30 -0.57 -25.98 -2.17
N ASN A 31 -0.51 -25.23 -1.07
CA ASN A 31 -0.12 -25.77 0.24
C ASN A 31 -1.19 -26.70 0.86
N LYS A 32 -2.40 -26.72 0.31
CA LYS A 32 -3.50 -27.64 0.65
C LYS A 32 -3.70 -28.71 -0.44
N THR A 33 -2.66 -28.88 -1.24
CA THR A 33 -2.40 -29.92 -2.24
C THR A 33 -2.81 -31.34 -1.87
N ASP A 34 -3.83 -32.01 -2.44
CA ASP A 34 -3.80 -33.49 -2.44
C ASP A 34 -2.86 -33.99 -3.55
N TRP A 35 -1.56 -33.91 -3.26
CA TRP A 35 -0.50 -34.29 -4.19
C TRP A 35 -0.46 -35.78 -4.48
N ALA A 36 -0.98 -36.63 -3.58
CA ALA A 36 -1.02 -38.07 -3.81
C ALA A 36 -2.08 -38.40 -4.86
N SER A 37 -3.29 -37.87 -4.71
CA SER A 37 -4.37 -38.07 -5.68
C SER A 37 -4.07 -37.43 -7.03
N LEU A 38 -3.52 -36.21 -7.06
CA LEU A 38 -3.14 -35.55 -8.31
C LEU A 38 -2.10 -36.37 -9.09
N ARG A 39 -1.04 -36.85 -8.42
CA ARG A 39 -0.01 -37.69 -9.06
C ARG A 39 -0.57 -39.01 -9.56
N ARG A 40 -1.45 -39.65 -8.78
CA ARG A 40 -2.13 -40.88 -9.17
C ARG A 40 -2.96 -40.68 -10.44
N ASP A 41 -3.79 -39.64 -10.49
CA ASP A 41 -4.64 -39.36 -11.65
C ASP A 41 -3.81 -38.97 -12.90
N LEU A 42 -2.70 -38.24 -12.72
CA LEU A 42 -1.75 -37.98 -13.79
C LEU A 42 -1.11 -39.27 -14.32
N HIS A 43 -0.75 -40.20 -13.43
CA HIS A 43 -0.17 -41.49 -13.81
C HIS A 43 -1.15 -42.37 -14.59
N TYR A 44 -2.44 -42.38 -14.20
CA TYR A 44 -3.48 -43.14 -14.90
C TYR A 44 -4.10 -42.42 -16.10
N THR A 45 -3.62 -41.23 -16.45
CA THR A 45 -4.12 -40.52 -17.63
C THR A 45 -3.69 -41.27 -18.91
N PRO A 46 -4.63 -41.59 -19.83
CA PRO A 46 -4.32 -42.27 -21.09
C PRO A 46 -3.69 -41.29 -22.10
N TRP A 47 -2.43 -40.89 -21.85
CA TRP A 47 -1.74 -39.87 -22.64
C TRP A 47 -1.69 -40.17 -24.13
N ALA A 48 -1.57 -41.45 -24.52
CA ALA A 48 -1.55 -41.86 -25.92
C ALA A 48 -2.86 -41.53 -26.65
N THR A 49 -4.00 -41.63 -25.98
CA THR A 49 -5.31 -41.28 -26.55
C THR A 49 -5.56 -39.77 -26.49
N LEU A 50 -5.10 -39.12 -25.41
CA LEU A 50 -5.26 -37.68 -25.22
C LEU A 50 -4.42 -36.86 -26.22
N LEU A 51 -3.27 -37.39 -26.62
CA LEU A 51 -2.31 -36.78 -27.53
C LEU A 51 -2.33 -37.46 -28.90
N GLN A 52 -3.54 -37.66 -29.44
CA GLN A 52 -3.74 -38.21 -30.77
C GLN A 52 -4.43 -37.15 -31.65
N GLY A 53 -3.65 -36.24 -32.23
CA GLY A 53 -4.19 -35.17 -33.08
C GLY A 53 -3.13 -34.29 -33.72
N GLY A 54 -3.53 -33.07 -34.08
CA GLY A 54 -2.60 -32.01 -34.45
C GLY A 54 -2.09 -31.28 -33.22
N ALA A 55 -0.88 -30.70 -33.30
CA ALA A 55 -0.22 -30.06 -32.16
C ALA A 55 -1.09 -29.03 -31.40
N GLU A 56 -1.89 -28.23 -32.12
CA GLU A 56 -2.79 -27.26 -31.49
C GLU A 56 -3.93 -27.92 -30.71
N SER A 57 -4.58 -28.93 -31.31
CA SER A 57 -5.63 -29.70 -30.64
C SER A 57 -5.10 -30.47 -29.42
N GLU A 58 -3.89 -31.02 -29.51
CA GLU A 58 -3.22 -31.72 -28.42
C GLU A 58 -2.84 -30.78 -27.28
N ALA A 59 -2.31 -29.59 -27.59
CA ALA A 59 -1.99 -28.58 -26.58
C ALA A 59 -3.26 -28.12 -25.83
N LEU A 60 -4.38 -27.94 -26.55
CA LEU A 60 -5.65 -27.58 -25.95
C LEU A 60 -6.22 -28.71 -25.09
N ALA A 61 -6.15 -29.97 -25.55
CA ALA A 61 -6.57 -31.14 -24.80
C ALA A 61 -5.74 -31.34 -23.52
N LEU A 62 -4.42 -31.26 -23.63
CA LEU A 62 -3.48 -31.32 -22.51
C LEU A 62 -3.78 -30.23 -21.48
N THR A 63 -3.89 -28.98 -21.93
CA THR A 63 -4.14 -27.84 -21.04
C THR A 63 -5.49 -28.00 -20.33
N SER A 64 -6.54 -28.39 -21.07
CA SER A 64 -7.87 -28.61 -20.50
C SER A 64 -7.87 -29.73 -19.47
N HIS A 65 -7.17 -30.83 -19.75
CA HIS A 65 -7.05 -31.96 -18.83
C HIS A 65 -6.28 -31.61 -17.56
N LEU A 66 -5.14 -30.92 -17.70
CA LEU A 66 -4.37 -30.45 -16.55
C LEU A 66 -5.17 -29.46 -15.69
N LEU A 67 -5.91 -28.54 -16.30
CA LEU A 67 -6.80 -27.62 -15.57
C LEU A 67 -7.95 -28.35 -14.87
N ALA A 68 -8.49 -29.40 -15.48
CA ALA A 68 -9.53 -30.23 -14.85
C ALA A 68 -8.99 -30.98 -13.63
N LEU A 69 -7.81 -31.60 -13.75
CA LEU A 69 -7.13 -32.24 -12.62
C LEU A 69 -6.77 -31.23 -11.53
N GLN A 70 -6.29 -30.05 -11.91
CA GLN A 70 -6.00 -28.96 -10.98
C GLN A 70 -7.27 -28.53 -10.23
N ARG A 71 -8.39 -28.29 -10.92
CA ARG A 71 -9.69 -27.98 -10.30
C ARG A 71 -10.15 -29.04 -9.32
N ARG A 72 -9.89 -30.32 -9.63
CA ARG A 72 -10.30 -31.46 -8.82
C ARG A 72 -9.47 -31.62 -7.54
N HIS A 73 -8.15 -31.46 -7.62
CA HIS A 73 -7.22 -31.81 -6.55
C HIS A 73 -6.59 -30.62 -5.82
N VAL A 74 -6.67 -29.42 -6.40
CA VAL A 74 -6.11 -28.20 -5.83
C VAL A 74 -7.25 -27.33 -5.32
N PRO A 75 -7.41 -27.18 -3.99
CA PRO A 75 -8.38 -26.26 -3.45
C PRO A 75 -8.13 -24.85 -4.00
N HIS A 76 -9.18 -24.18 -4.43
CA HIS A 76 -9.09 -22.84 -4.98
C HIS A 76 -10.15 -21.92 -4.39
N ARG A 77 -9.94 -20.63 -4.60
CA ARG A 77 -10.89 -19.59 -4.23
C ARG A 77 -10.96 -18.58 -5.37
N GLU A 78 -12.16 -18.09 -5.63
CA GLU A 78 -12.38 -17.04 -6.61
C GLU A 78 -12.48 -15.68 -5.94
N TYR A 79 -11.86 -14.69 -6.58
CA TYR A 79 -11.80 -13.33 -6.08
C TYR A 79 -12.06 -12.33 -7.19
N THR A 80 -13.07 -11.50 -7.01
CA THR A 80 -13.32 -10.37 -7.89
C THR A 80 -12.39 -9.21 -7.50
N THR A 81 -11.45 -8.89 -8.38
CA THR A 81 -10.62 -7.68 -8.30
C THR A 81 -11.29 -6.56 -9.07
N ARG A 82 -11.56 -5.44 -8.40
CA ARG A 82 -11.97 -4.20 -9.03
C ARG A 82 -10.72 -3.47 -9.52
N PRO A 83 -10.81 -2.67 -10.58
CA PRO A 83 -9.67 -1.89 -11.06
C PRO A 83 -9.18 -0.86 -10.05
N THR A 84 -10.09 -0.41 -9.18
CA THR A 84 -9.76 0.50 -8.08
C THR A 84 -9.04 -0.18 -6.92
N ASP A 85 -8.99 -1.53 -6.90
CA ASP A 85 -8.23 -2.26 -5.90
C ASP A 85 -6.74 -2.08 -6.17
N GLN A 86 -5.99 -1.72 -5.13
CA GLN A 86 -4.53 -1.63 -5.24
C GLN A 86 -3.94 -3.02 -5.51
N PRO A 87 -2.81 -3.14 -6.24
CA PRO A 87 -2.22 -4.45 -6.58
C PRO A 87 -1.88 -5.32 -5.36
N TRP A 88 -1.59 -4.67 -4.22
CA TRP A 88 -1.29 -5.30 -2.94
C TRP A 88 -2.55 -5.58 -2.09
N PHE A 89 -3.73 -5.13 -2.53
CA PHE A 89 -5.01 -5.30 -1.82
C PHE A 89 -5.61 -6.68 -2.06
N GLY A 90 -4.94 -7.71 -1.54
CA GLY A 90 -5.35 -9.10 -1.66
C GLY A 90 -6.54 -9.49 -0.78
N TYR A 91 -6.91 -10.77 -0.82
CA TYR A 91 -8.03 -11.32 -0.04
C TYR A 91 -7.95 -11.01 1.45
N ARG A 92 -6.77 -11.19 2.08
CA ARG A 92 -6.60 -10.93 3.52
C ARG A 92 -6.87 -9.46 3.86
N CYS A 93 -6.42 -8.53 3.03
CA CYS A 93 -6.71 -7.10 3.18
C CYS A 93 -8.21 -6.82 3.04
N ARG A 94 -8.89 -7.48 2.09
CA ARG A 94 -10.34 -7.33 1.90
C ARG A 94 -11.15 -7.89 3.08
N VAL A 95 -10.77 -9.06 3.60
CA VAL A 95 -11.40 -9.64 4.80
C VAL A 95 -11.19 -8.71 6.00
N ALA A 96 -9.97 -8.20 6.20
CA ALA A 96 -9.68 -7.24 7.26
C ALA A 96 -10.47 -5.94 7.10
N ALA A 97 -10.56 -5.39 5.88
CA ALA A 97 -11.32 -4.19 5.58
C ALA A 97 -12.82 -4.38 5.83
N ARG A 98 -13.40 -5.52 5.42
CA ARG A 98 -14.79 -5.88 5.71
C ARG A 98 -15.03 -6.07 7.21
N GLY A 99 -14.06 -6.65 7.92
CA GLY A 99 -14.08 -6.74 9.39
C GLY A 99 -14.15 -5.34 10.02
N LYS A 100 -13.30 -4.41 9.57
CA LYS A 100 -13.29 -3.02 10.05
C LYS A 100 -14.64 -2.32 9.88
N VAL A 101 -15.31 -2.51 8.73
CA VAL A 101 -16.64 -1.91 8.50
C VAL A 101 -17.64 -2.40 9.56
N ARG A 102 -17.68 -3.71 9.85
CA ARG A 102 -18.59 -4.28 10.87
C ARG A 102 -18.39 -3.72 12.28
N TYR A 103 -17.16 -3.33 12.65
CA TYR A 103 -16.88 -2.74 13.95
C TYR A 103 -17.19 -1.24 14.03
N LEU A 104 -17.25 -0.55 12.88
CA LEU A 104 -17.48 0.89 12.84
C LEU A 104 -18.96 1.27 12.62
N THR A 105 -19.77 0.37 12.06
CA THR A 105 -21.21 0.63 11.84
C THR A 105 -21.97 0.96 13.13
N PRO A 106 -21.74 0.30 14.28
CA PRO A 106 -22.49 0.62 15.51
C PRO A 106 -22.09 1.93 16.21
N LEU A 107 -20.95 2.54 15.84
CA LEU A 107 -20.46 3.77 16.50
C LEU A 107 -20.95 5.05 15.82
N GLN A 108 -21.65 4.93 14.70
CA GLN A 108 -22.13 6.08 13.93
C GLN A 108 -23.65 6.28 14.03
N GLU A 109 -24.35 5.37 14.72
CA GLU A 109 -25.71 5.58 15.21
C GLU A 109 -25.64 6.11 16.65
N GLU A 110 -25.05 7.30 16.83
CA GLU A 110 -25.41 8.12 17.98
C GLU A 110 -26.85 8.59 17.73
N PRO A 111 -27.81 8.26 18.60
CA PRO A 111 -29.19 8.65 18.40
C PRO A 111 -29.31 10.16 18.56
N ASP A 112 -29.63 10.88 17.46
CA ASP A 112 -30.15 12.25 17.46
C ASP A 112 -31.48 12.41 18.24
N SER A 113 -31.91 11.39 18.98
CA SER A 113 -33.15 11.34 19.76
C SER A 113 -33.14 12.15 21.06
N ALA A 114 -32.06 12.89 21.38
CA ALA A 114 -32.00 13.75 22.58
C ALA A 114 -32.64 15.15 22.39
N ARG A 115 -33.57 15.33 21.45
CA ARG A 115 -34.46 16.50 21.37
C ARG A 115 -35.93 16.07 21.33
N GLN A 116 -36.39 15.38 22.36
CA GLN A 116 -37.79 15.45 22.76
C GLN A 116 -37.90 16.36 23.98
N GLU A 117 -38.57 17.49 23.80
CA GLU A 117 -38.96 18.36 24.90
C GLU A 117 -39.93 17.61 25.84
N PRO A 118 -39.74 17.70 27.16
CA PRO A 118 -40.70 17.15 28.10
C PRO A 118 -41.93 18.07 28.16
N ALA A 119 -43.05 17.57 27.63
CA ALA A 119 -44.36 18.08 27.98
C ALA A 119 -44.62 17.83 29.47
N GLN A 120 -45.05 18.90 30.14
CA GLN A 120 -45.49 18.93 31.53
C GLN A 120 -46.60 17.91 31.80
N GLY A 121 -46.44 17.11 32.86
CA GLY A 121 -47.48 16.27 33.43
C GLY A 121 -46.98 15.65 34.73
N GLY A 122 -47.45 16.17 35.86
CA GLY A 122 -46.92 15.86 37.19
C GLY A 122 -47.53 14.65 37.90
N MET A 123 -47.14 14.57 39.19
CA MET A 123 -47.61 13.72 40.29
C MET A 123 -47.19 12.24 40.24
N GLN A 124 -46.93 11.53 41.33
CA GLN A 124 -46.55 11.76 42.73
C GLN A 124 -46.34 10.33 43.31
N GLU A 125 -45.66 10.25 44.46
CA GLU A 125 -45.48 9.09 45.36
C GLU A 125 -44.19 8.30 45.11
N ASP A 126 -43.18 8.45 45.96
CA ASP A 126 -43.04 8.11 47.40
C ASP A 126 -42.78 6.61 47.60
N GLY A 127 -41.69 6.32 48.32
CA GLY A 127 -41.10 4.99 48.40
C GLY A 127 -39.61 5.05 48.68
N GLY A 128 -39.28 5.46 49.91
CA GLY A 128 -37.91 5.55 50.40
C GLY A 128 -37.16 4.20 50.37
N ASN A 129 -35.84 4.30 50.19
CA ASN A 129 -34.95 3.23 50.62
C ASN A 129 -33.63 3.82 51.15
N GLN A 130 -33.37 3.52 52.42
CA GLN A 130 -32.15 3.84 53.15
C GLN A 130 -30.99 3.01 52.60
N GLN A 131 -29.91 3.65 52.14
CA GLN A 131 -28.58 3.02 52.13
C GLN A 131 -27.50 3.97 52.66
N VAL A 132 -27.13 3.64 53.90
CA VAL A 132 -25.80 3.59 54.52
C VAL A 132 -24.70 4.43 53.87
N GLY A 133 -24.30 5.48 54.60
CA GLY A 133 -23.18 6.33 54.27
C GLY A 133 -21.83 5.62 54.37
N LEU A 134 -21.07 5.68 53.28
CA LEU A 134 -19.63 5.47 53.27
C LEU A 134 -18.94 6.84 53.28
N LYS A 135 -18.40 7.17 54.46
CA LYS A 135 -17.68 8.41 54.74
C LYS A 135 -16.35 8.41 53.96
N LYS A 136 -16.35 8.98 52.76
CA LYS A 136 -15.16 9.14 51.91
C LYS A 136 -14.31 10.29 52.48
N VAL A 137 -13.18 9.92 53.07
CA VAL A 137 -12.17 10.85 53.59
C VAL A 137 -11.62 11.67 52.41
N GLY A 138 -11.85 12.99 52.46
CA GLY A 138 -11.40 13.94 51.45
C GLY A 138 -9.88 14.11 51.47
N GLY A 139 -9.20 13.42 50.56
CA GLY A 139 -7.87 13.82 50.11
C GLY A 139 -8.02 14.97 49.13
N LYS A 140 -7.51 16.15 49.49
CA LYS A 140 -7.35 17.29 48.56
C LYS A 140 -6.58 16.79 47.33
N PRO A 141 -7.13 16.88 46.10
CA PRO A 141 -6.36 16.57 44.91
C PRO A 141 -5.20 17.56 44.83
N ALA A 142 -3.99 17.04 44.63
CA ALA A 142 -2.81 17.84 44.36
C ALA A 142 -3.10 18.78 43.17
N PRO A 143 -2.58 20.01 43.17
CA PRO A 143 -2.79 20.94 42.06
C PRO A 143 -2.32 20.28 40.77
N GLU A 144 -3.26 20.03 39.87
CA GLU A 144 -2.97 19.54 38.52
C GLU A 144 -1.93 20.46 37.93
N THR A 145 -0.73 19.93 37.72
CA THR A 145 0.32 20.60 37.00
C THR A 145 -0.18 20.68 35.55
N VAL A 146 -0.80 21.80 35.21
CA VAL A 146 -1.26 22.10 33.86
C VAL A 146 -0.02 22.26 33.00
N TRP A 147 0.44 21.14 32.42
CA TRP A 147 1.49 21.17 31.43
C TRP A 147 0.99 22.02 30.26
N PRO A 148 1.74 23.05 29.84
CA PRO A 148 1.36 23.84 28.68
C PRO A 148 1.17 22.90 27.50
N ARG A 149 -0.05 22.88 26.93
CA ARG A 149 -0.35 22.12 25.72
C ARG A 149 0.63 22.58 24.65
N GLN A 150 1.61 21.74 24.33
CA GLN A 150 2.47 21.94 23.18
C GLN A 150 1.55 22.12 21.97
N PRO A 151 1.79 23.13 21.12
CA PRO A 151 0.99 23.31 19.91
C PRO A 151 1.01 21.99 19.14
N GLU A 152 -0.18 21.45 18.88
CA GLU A 152 -0.41 20.23 18.11
C GLU A 152 0.35 20.36 16.80
N ARG A 153 1.46 19.64 16.66
CA ARG A 153 2.22 19.66 15.41
C ARG A 153 1.33 19.03 14.34
N PRO A 154 1.13 19.69 13.19
CA PRO A 154 0.39 19.11 12.08
C PRO A 154 0.89 17.69 11.81
N LEU A 155 -0.02 16.71 11.88
CA LEU A 155 0.34 15.31 11.65
C LEU A 155 0.87 15.16 10.22
N ASP A 156 2.07 14.59 10.10
CA ASP A 156 2.67 14.30 8.81
C ASP A 156 1.73 13.43 7.94
N SER A 157 1.60 13.80 6.66
CA SER A 157 0.80 13.03 5.71
C SER A 157 1.30 11.58 5.60
N LEU A 158 0.42 10.66 5.21
CA LEU A 158 0.81 9.26 5.02
C LEU A 158 1.88 9.11 3.92
N GLU A 159 1.82 9.93 2.87
CA GLU A 159 2.80 9.93 1.79
C GLU A 159 4.18 10.36 2.30
N HIS A 160 4.25 11.45 3.08
CA HIS A 160 5.49 11.93 3.68
C HIS A 160 6.15 10.85 4.54
N ARG A 161 5.39 10.19 5.42
CA ARG A 161 5.89 9.11 6.26
C ARG A 161 6.39 7.91 5.45
N ARG A 162 5.74 7.59 4.32
CA ARG A 162 6.18 6.52 3.40
C ARG A 162 7.47 6.89 2.69
N ASP A 163 7.62 8.11 2.21
CA ASP A 163 8.83 8.55 1.50
C ASP A 163 10.04 8.59 2.46
N VAL A 164 9.86 9.11 3.67
CA VAL A 164 10.90 9.08 4.73
C VAL A 164 11.29 7.63 5.06
N ALA A 165 10.31 6.75 5.29
CA ALA A 165 10.58 5.34 5.57
C ALA A 165 11.34 4.66 4.42
N ALA A 166 10.99 4.98 3.17
CA ALA A 166 11.64 4.43 2.00
C ALA A 166 13.12 4.85 1.89
N VAL A 167 13.43 6.12 2.14
CA VAL A 167 14.83 6.62 2.20
C VAL A 167 15.61 5.90 3.30
N VAL A 168 15.03 5.75 4.49
CA VAL A 168 15.69 5.07 5.61
C VAL A 168 15.96 3.60 5.30
N VAL A 169 15.00 2.89 4.69
CA VAL A 169 15.19 1.48 4.28
C VAL A 169 16.28 1.36 3.23
N PHE A 170 16.33 2.26 2.24
CA PHE A 170 17.39 2.26 1.23
C PHE A 170 18.76 2.57 1.84
N HIS A 171 18.87 3.51 2.78
CA HIS A 171 20.11 3.74 3.51
C HIS A 171 20.60 2.47 4.22
N LYS A 172 19.70 1.76 4.91
CA LYS A 172 20.03 0.50 5.57
C LYS A 172 20.48 -0.59 4.58
N ALA A 173 19.83 -0.64 3.42
CA ALA A 173 20.15 -1.62 2.38
C ALA A 173 21.50 -1.32 1.70
N GLN A 174 21.71 -0.08 1.24
CA GLN A 174 22.85 0.32 0.41
C GLN A 174 24.09 0.67 1.22
N VAL A 175 23.94 1.42 2.32
CA VAL A 175 25.07 1.99 3.07
C VAL A 175 25.44 1.08 4.24
N GLN A 176 24.47 0.72 5.09
CA GLN A 176 24.73 -0.10 6.28
C GLN A 176 24.86 -1.59 5.99
N ASN A 177 24.61 -2.02 4.75
CA ASN A 177 24.74 -3.42 4.32
C ASN A 177 23.97 -4.42 5.21
N VAL A 178 22.75 -4.08 5.63
CA VAL A 178 21.90 -4.98 6.44
C VAL A 178 21.58 -6.28 5.66
N PRO A 179 21.89 -7.49 6.19
CA PRO A 179 21.80 -8.74 5.43
C PRO A 179 20.39 -9.10 4.93
N HIS A 180 19.36 -8.95 5.76
CA HIS A 180 17.98 -9.28 5.37
C HIS A 180 17.38 -8.30 4.35
N LEU A 181 18.06 -7.18 4.07
CA LEU A 181 17.69 -6.21 3.05
C LEU A 181 18.55 -6.36 1.78
N ALA A 182 19.38 -7.40 1.66
CA ALA A 182 20.25 -7.60 0.50
C ALA A 182 19.49 -7.63 -0.83
N GLY A 183 18.27 -8.17 -0.85
CA GLY A 183 17.42 -8.20 -2.06
C GLY A 183 16.88 -6.83 -2.50
N LEU A 184 17.02 -5.78 -1.68
CA LEU A 184 16.68 -4.39 -2.02
C LEU A 184 17.89 -3.59 -2.49
N ARG A 185 19.10 -4.17 -2.46
CA ARG A 185 20.30 -3.49 -2.94
C ARG A 185 20.22 -3.30 -4.44
N HIS A 186 20.76 -2.18 -4.89
CA HIS A 186 20.80 -1.80 -6.29
C HIS A 186 22.24 -1.57 -6.69
N PRO A 187 22.63 -1.91 -7.92
CA PRO A 187 23.93 -1.50 -8.44
C PRO A 187 24.10 0.01 -8.28
N LEU A 188 25.27 0.43 -7.77
CA LEU A 188 25.64 1.83 -7.80
C LEU A 188 25.75 2.28 -9.26
N ARG A 189 25.25 3.48 -9.54
CA ARG A 189 25.27 4.03 -10.88
C ARG A 189 26.71 4.43 -11.23
N VAL A 190 27.41 3.58 -11.98
CA VAL A 190 28.72 3.92 -12.54
C VAL A 190 28.49 4.88 -13.70
N SER A 191 28.86 6.16 -13.53
CA SER A 191 28.81 7.12 -14.64
C SER A 191 29.89 6.77 -15.66
N THR A 192 29.52 6.11 -16.76
CA THR A 192 30.47 5.70 -17.81
C THR A 192 31.06 6.91 -18.57
N ARG A 193 30.45 8.09 -18.46
CA ARG A 193 30.94 9.34 -19.04
C ARG A 193 30.77 10.49 -18.05
N SER A 194 31.90 11.06 -17.63
CA SER A 194 31.92 12.36 -16.96
C SER A 194 31.63 13.43 -18.00
N THR A 195 30.39 13.88 -18.08
CA THR A 195 30.05 15.12 -18.80
C THR A 195 30.09 16.27 -17.82
N ARG A 196 30.60 17.43 -18.26
CA ARG A 196 30.89 18.61 -17.42
C ARG A 196 29.68 19.16 -16.64
N THR A 197 28.48 18.65 -16.90
CA THR A 197 27.21 19.07 -16.31
C THR A 197 26.57 18.04 -15.37
N VAL A 198 27.10 16.81 -15.27
CA VAL A 198 26.50 15.77 -14.42
C VAL A 198 27.44 15.43 -13.27
N PHE A 199 27.24 16.10 -12.13
CA PHE A 199 27.88 15.73 -10.88
C PHE A 199 27.27 14.41 -10.39
N SER A 200 27.94 13.29 -10.67
CA SER A 200 27.50 11.98 -10.17
C SER A 200 28.02 11.81 -8.74
N GLY A 201 27.14 12.07 -7.77
CA GLY A 201 27.40 11.66 -6.39
C GLY A 201 27.53 10.14 -6.35
N GLY A 202 28.58 9.62 -5.69
CA GLY A 202 28.88 8.18 -5.63
C GLY A 202 27.78 7.31 -5.00
N ASP A 203 26.77 7.95 -4.40
CA ASP A 203 25.65 7.31 -3.69
C ASP A 203 24.41 7.07 -4.58
N ALA A 204 24.43 7.53 -5.83
CA ALA A 204 23.32 7.32 -6.76
C ALA A 204 23.23 5.84 -7.16
N VAL A 205 22.02 5.29 -7.14
CA VAL A 205 21.73 3.90 -7.55
C VAL A 205 21.16 3.85 -8.96
N GLU A 206 21.40 2.75 -9.66
CA GLU A 206 20.76 2.49 -10.95
C GLU A 206 19.25 2.31 -10.76
N VAL A 207 18.46 3.08 -11.51
CA VAL A 207 17.01 2.95 -11.52
C VAL A 207 16.65 1.91 -12.58
N PRO A 208 16.04 0.76 -12.20
CA PRO A 208 15.62 -0.25 -13.17
C PRO A 208 14.75 0.37 -14.27
N ARG A 209 15.21 0.22 -15.53
CA ARG A 209 14.46 0.65 -16.71
C ARG A 209 13.65 -0.53 -17.20
N SER A 210 12.35 -0.54 -16.92
CA SER A 210 11.42 -1.38 -17.67
C SER A 210 10.31 -0.51 -18.22
N HIS A 211 9.98 -0.78 -19.47
CA HIS A 211 8.95 -0.08 -20.24
C HIS A 211 7.53 -0.51 -19.86
N GLY A 212 7.37 -1.50 -18.97
CA GLY A 212 6.06 -1.88 -18.46
C GLY A 212 5.54 -0.89 -17.43
N CYS A 213 4.33 -0.35 -17.63
CA CYS A 213 3.60 0.48 -16.66
C CYS A 213 3.47 -0.20 -15.28
N GLN A 214 3.42 -1.54 -15.25
CA GLN A 214 3.43 -2.34 -14.04
C GLN A 214 4.75 -2.23 -13.28
N HIS A 215 5.88 -2.13 -13.99
CA HIS A 215 7.20 -2.01 -13.39
C HIS A 215 7.48 -0.60 -12.87
N GLN A 216 6.99 0.45 -13.53
CA GLN A 216 7.11 1.82 -13.04
C GLN A 216 6.38 2.05 -11.71
N ARG A 217 5.34 1.25 -11.42
CA ARG A 217 4.61 1.23 -10.14
C ARG A 217 5.26 0.33 -9.09
N ASN A 218 6.31 -0.41 -9.43
CA ASN A 218 7.00 -1.23 -8.44
C ASN A 218 7.74 -0.33 -7.43
N PHE A 219 7.61 -0.70 -6.16
CA PHE A 219 8.29 -0.08 -5.01
C PHE A 219 9.75 0.26 -5.34
N THR A 220 10.46 -0.68 -5.95
CA THR A 220 11.86 -0.59 -6.38
C THR A 220 12.17 0.64 -7.25
N GLY A 221 11.41 0.87 -8.32
CA GLY A 221 11.66 1.97 -9.26
C GLY A 221 11.40 3.34 -8.62
N ARG A 222 10.27 3.48 -7.92
CA ARG A 222 9.91 4.71 -7.19
C ARG A 222 10.94 5.04 -6.11
N VAL A 223 11.30 4.08 -5.28
CA VAL A 223 12.19 4.34 -4.15
C VAL A 223 13.62 4.62 -4.62
N SER A 224 14.09 3.98 -5.69
CA SER A 224 15.40 4.31 -6.29
C SER A 224 15.46 5.75 -6.80
N ARG A 225 14.36 6.27 -7.38
CA ARG A 225 14.28 7.69 -7.82
C ARG A 225 14.27 8.64 -6.61
N ILE A 226 13.48 8.33 -5.58
CA ILE A 226 13.44 9.10 -4.33
C ILE A 226 14.83 9.14 -3.67
N TRP A 227 15.51 8.00 -3.61
CA TRP A 227 16.87 7.88 -3.08
C TRP A 227 17.84 8.79 -3.84
N ASN A 228 17.86 8.73 -5.18
CA ASN A 228 18.75 9.55 -6.00
C ASN A 228 18.48 11.06 -5.83
N LEU A 229 17.23 11.47 -5.69
CA LEU A 229 16.87 12.88 -5.41
C LEU A 229 17.34 13.30 -4.01
N PHE A 230 17.20 12.42 -3.02
CA PHE A 230 17.67 12.66 -1.67
C PHE A 230 19.20 12.82 -1.62
N THR A 231 19.96 11.89 -2.20
CA THR A 231 21.43 11.93 -2.22
C THR A 231 22.00 13.06 -3.08
N ALA A 232 21.21 13.59 -4.02
CA ALA A 232 21.62 14.77 -4.81
C ALA A 232 21.59 16.07 -3.99
N VAL A 233 20.74 16.14 -2.96
CA VAL A 233 20.54 17.34 -2.12
C VAL A 233 21.25 17.22 -0.77
N VAL A 234 21.32 16.01 -0.23
CA VAL A 234 21.93 15.73 1.08
C VAL A 234 23.31 15.10 0.85
N PRO A 235 24.42 15.81 1.10
CA PRO A 235 25.76 15.26 0.94
C PRO A 235 26.13 14.33 2.11
N HIS A 236 27.19 13.54 1.95
CA HIS A 236 27.78 12.67 3.00
C HIS A 236 26.81 11.63 3.60
N VAL A 237 25.88 11.11 2.79
CA VAL A 237 24.89 10.11 3.24
C VAL A 237 25.57 8.84 3.77
N GLN A 238 26.75 8.48 3.27
CA GLN A 238 27.51 7.32 3.74
C GLN A 238 27.97 7.41 5.20
N GLU A 239 28.18 8.62 5.71
CA GLU A 239 28.72 8.86 7.05
C GLU A 239 27.62 8.98 8.12
N MET A 240 26.35 9.03 7.69
CA MET A 240 25.23 9.26 8.60
C MET A 240 24.74 7.97 9.25
N ASN A 241 24.38 8.05 10.52
CA ASN A 241 23.62 6.98 11.18
C ASN A 241 22.13 7.03 10.76
N THR A 242 21.37 6.00 11.14
CA THR A 242 19.95 5.89 10.75
C THR A 242 19.08 7.04 11.25
N ASP A 243 19.35 7.57 12.46
CA ASP A 243 18.57 8.65 13.05
C ASP A 243 18.84 9.99 12.36
N SER A 244 20.11 10.26 12.04
CA SER A 244 20.50 11.41 11.22
C SER A 244 19.87 11.36 9.83
N ILE A 245 19.87 10.19 9.17
CA ILE A 245 19.19 10.02 7.88
C ILE A 245 17.70 10.27 8.00
N LYS A 246 17.05 9.73 9.03
CA LYS A 246 15.61 9.95 9.25
C LYS A 246 15.31 11.44 9.43
N LEU A 247 16.09 12.15 10.24
CA LEU A 247 15.94 13.59 10.47
C LEU A 247 16.15 14.39 9.17
N MET A 248 17.20 14.08 8.41
CA MET A 248 17.50 14.75 7.14
C MET A 248 16.44 14.44 6.08
N ALA A 249 15.92 13.22 6.02
CA ALA A 249 14.83 12.84 5.13
C ALA A 249 13.53 13.59 5.46
N HIS A 250 13.22 13.79 6.74
CA HIS A 250 12.09 14.63 7.16
C HIS A 250 12.25 16.08 6.67
N LYS A 251 13.41 16.70 6.93
CA LYS A 251 13.70 18.08 6.49
C LYS A 251 13.65 18.20 4.97
N TRP A 252 14.33 17.32 4.26
CA TRP A 252 14.33 17.27 2.79
C TRP A 252 12.91 17.13 2.24
N ARG A 253 12.09 16.23 2.79
CA ARG A 253 10.73 16.01 2.28
C ARG A 253 9.82 17.22 2.46
N GLN A 254 10.01 18.01 3.53
CA GLN A 254 9.28 19.25 3.78
C GLN A 254 9.62 20.35 2.77
N THR A 255 10.78 20.30 2.12
CA THR A 255 11.17 21.29 1.09
C THR A 255 10.53 21.04 -0.27
N LEU A 256 9.91 19.87 -0.48
CA LEU A 256 9.35 19.47 -1.77
C LEU A 256 7.84 19.72 -1.83
N PRO A 257 7.31 20.21 -2.97
CA PRO A 257 5.87 20.35 -3.15
C PRO A 257 5.18 18.98 -3.06
N THR A 258 3.96 18.96 -2.52
CA THR A 258 3.12 17.76 -2.46
C THR A 258 2.12 17.78 -3.61
N PRO A 259 1.87 16.67 -4.35
CA PRO A 259 2.49 15.33 -4.22
C PRO A 259 3.72 15.11 -5.14
N LEU A 260 4.65 14.23 -4.73
CA LEU A 260 5.86 13.92 -5.51
C LEU A 260 5.59 13.11 -6.78
N THR A 261 4.36 12.60 -6.94
CA THR A 261 3.95 11.85 -8.13
C THR A 261 4.14 12.61 -9.43
N LEU A 262 4.17 13.96 -9.40
CA LEU A 262 4.38 14.76 -10.61
C LEU A 262 5.85 14.83 -11.07
N ILE A 263 6.80 14.57 -10.18
CA ILE A 263 8.25 14.67 -10.49
C ILE A 263 8.83 13.30 -10.85
N VAL A 264 8.20 12.23 -10.36
CA VAL A 264 8.79 10.88 -10.37
C VAL A 264 8.20 9.99 -11.47
N THR A 265 7.18 10.39 -12.22
CA THR A 265 6.67 9.63 -13.40
C THR A 265 7.54 9.84 -14.62
#